data_AF-A0AAD5NB87-F1
#
_entry.id   AF-A0AAD5NB87-F1
#
_cell.length_a   1.000
_cell.length_b   1.000
_cell.length_c   1.000
_cell.angle_alpha   90.00
_cell.angle_beta   90.00
_cell.angle_gamma   90.00
#
_symmetry.space_group_name_H-M   'P 1'
#
loop_
_entity.id
_entity.type
_entity.pdbx_description
1 polymer ?
#
loop_
_entity_poly.entity_id
_entity_poly.type
_entity_poly.pdbx_seq_one_letter_code
_entity_poly.pdbx_strand_id
1 'polypeptide(L)'
;MDGALSRRLTPFEKLSHTVIDHWLTWKCTDGYFLFDYDHSPYDDSEIDFFSGKVKIAEPGSKTFHSYEMKVENGVKLAAFRNDKLWKEWIVAESIFYCGCCANRKAPHQHNVTVFNKHSVCLTDKFIGFCISFRLLPERTRFLNTIQFIETGGQPPPLLHL
;
A
#
# COMPACT_ATOMS: atom_id res chain seq x y z
N MET A 1 -6.27 -12.53 9.62
CA MET A 1 -5.74 -12.17 8.30
C MET A 1 -4.73 -13.22 7.92
N ASP A 2 -5.13 -14.22 7.15
CA ASP A 2 -4.37 -15.46 6.93
C ASP A 2 -3.14 -15.25 6.01
N GLY A 3 -2.25 -14.30 6.33
CA GLY A 3 -1.09 -13.92 5.50
C GLY A 3 -1.45 -13.19 4.20
N ALA A 4 -2.70 -12.74 4.04
CA ALA A 4 -3.20 -12.16 2.79
C ALA A 4 -2.65 -10.77 2.44
N LEU A 5 -1.97 -10.11 3.39
CA LEU A 5 -1.37 -8.80 3.24
C LEU A 5 0.12 -8.87 3.53
N SER A 6 0.93 -8.37 2.61
CA SER A 6 2.38 -8.29 2.78
C SER A 6 2.89 -6.92 2.36
N ARG A 7 4.00 -6.47 2.93
CA ARG A 7 4.69 -5.26 2.48
C ARG A 7 6.17 -5.40 2.72
N ARG A 8 6.95 -4.62 1.99
CA ARG A 8 8.36 -4.40 2.32
C ARG A 8 8.43 -3.51 3.56
N LEU A 9 9.41 -3.78 4.42
CA LEU A 9 9.83 -2.81 5.41
C LEU A 9 10.80 -1.85 4.74
N THR A 10 10.65 -0.55 4.99
CA THR A 10 11.62 0.40 4.47
C THR A 10 12.94 0.25 5.23
N PRO A 11 14.10 0.53 4.61
CA PRO A 11 15.40 0.30 5.24
C PRO A 11 15.60 1.07 6.56
N PHE A 12 14.88 2.18 6.73
CA PHE A 12 14.96 3.04 7.92
C PHE A 12 13.86 2.75 8.95
N GLU A 13 12.94 1.81 8.66
CA GLU A 13 11.88 1.44 9.58
C GLU A 13 12.42 0.52 10.68
N LYS A 14 12.34 0.97 11.93
CA LYS A 14 12.63 0.12 13.08
C LYS A 14 11.52 -0.92 13.22
N LEU A 15 11.88 -2.21 13.23
CA LEU A 15 10.95 -3.32 13.49
C LEU A 15 10.09 -3.10 14.74
N SER A 16 10.68 -2.50 15.78
CA SER A 16 9.97 -2.18 17.02
C SER A 16 8.79 -1.24 16.80
N HIS A 17 8.89 -0.25 15.91
CA HIS A 17 7.76 0.64 15.60
C HIS A 17 6.65 -0.11 14.87
N THR A 18 7.00 -1.01 13.94
CA THR A 18 6.00 -1.85 13.26
C THR A 18 5.21 -2.68 14.25
N VAL A 19 5.87 -3.28 15.25
CA VAL A 19 5.20 -4.13 16.25
C VAL A 19 4.46 -3.29 17.29
N ILE A 20 5.15 -2.34 17.94
CA ILE A 20 4.63 -1.60 19.10
C ILE A 20 3.59 -0.57 18.66
N ASP A 21 3.92 0.26 17.68
CA ASP A 21 3.09 1.41 17.32
C ASP A 21 1.94 1.02 16.39
N HIS A 22 2.06 -0.10 15.66
CA HIS A 22 1.04 -0.59 14.74
C HIS A 22 0.41 -1.91 15.18
N TRP A 23 1.15 -3.03 15.18
CA TRP A 23 0.49 -4.34 15.38
C TRP A 23 -0.21 -4.45 16.73
N LEU A 24 0.44 -4.01 17.82
CA LEU A 24 -0.17 -4.04 19.16
C LEU A 24 -1.33 -3.04 19.27
N THR A 25 -1.19 -1.81 18.77
CA THR A 25 -2.26 -0.80 18.83
C THR A 25 -3.47 -1.22 17.99
N TRP A 26 -3.24 -1.87 16.85
CA TRP A 26 -4.26 -2.38 15.96
C TRP A 26 -4.80 -3.75 16.36
N LYS A 27 -4.23 -4.37 17.41
CA LYS A 27 -4.57 -5.72 17.90
C LYS A 27 -4.38 -6.81 16.82
N CYS A 28 -3.34 -6.68 16.00
CA CYS A 28 -2.90 -7.74 15.10
C CYS A 28 -2.26 -8.86 15.93
N THR A 29 -2.82 -10.07 15.86
CA THR A 29 -2.34 -11.24 16.61
C THR A 29 -1.62 -12.26 15.73
N ASP A 30 -1.60 -12.06 14.43
CA ASP A 30 -1.16 -13.00 13.40
C ASP A 30 -0.13 -12.40 12.44
N GLY A 31 0.42 -11.22 12.76
CA GLY A 31 1.51 -10.60 12.02
C GLY A 31 2.82 -11.34 12.25
N TYR A 32 3.59 -11.54 11.18
CA TYR A 32 4.92 -12.15 11.23
C TYR A 32 5.87 -11.42 10.29
N PHE A 33 7.17 -11.47 10.62
CA PHE A 33 8.22 -11.05 9.71
C PHE A 33 8.68 -12.25 8.89
N LEU A 34 8.90 -12.03 7.60
CA LEU A 34 9.42 -13.03 6.68
C LEU A 34 10.67 -12.48 6.01
N PHE A 35 11.74 -13.26 6.03
CA PHE A 35 12.93 -13.01 5.22
C PHE A 35 12.85 -13.91 3.98
N ASP A 36 12.67 -13.30 2.81
CA ASP A 36 12.45 -14.00 1.55
C ASP A 36 12.99 -13.18 0.38
N TYR A 37 13.10 -13.80 -0.79
CA TYR A 37 13.52 -13.15 -2.02
C TYR A 37 12.47 -12.14 -2.51
N ASP A 38 12.91 -10.91 -2.85
CA ASP A 38 12.02 -9.92 -3.44
C ASP A 38 11.82 -10.19 -4.94
N HIS A 39 10.65 -10.74 -5.29
CA HIS A 39 10.27 -11.02 -6.67
C HIS A 39 9.93 -9.78 -7.50
N SER A 40 9.88 -8.59 -6.89
CA SER A 40 9.62 -7.34 -7.59
C SER A 40 10.40 -6.22 -6.90
N PRO A 41 11.75 -6.22 -7.01
CA PRO A 41 12.57 -5.23 -6.34
C PRO A 41 12.23 -3.83 -6.82
N TYR A 42 12.53 -2.84 -5.98
CA TYR A 42 12.46 -1.44 -6.38
C TYR A 42 13.36 -1.20 -7.59
N ASP A 43 12.82 -0.47 -8.57
CA ASP A 43 13.49 -0.12 -9.81
C ASP A 43 13.45 1.40 -9.95
N ASP A 44 14.63 2.02 -9.95
CA ASP A 44 14.85 3.45 -10.08
C ASP A 44 14.90 3.94 -11.54
N SER A 45 14.74 3.04 -12.51
CA SER A 45 14.63 3.41 -13.93
C SER A 45 13.22 3.88 -14.32
N GLU A 46 12.18 3.59 -13.51
CA GLU A 46 10.79 4.00 -13.73
C GLU A 46 10.35 5.14 -12.77
N ILE A 47 11.00 6.32 -12.83
CA ILE A 47 10.65 7.50 -11.98
C ILE A 47 9.62 8.42 -12.66
N ASP A 48 8.67 7.86 -13.41
CA ASP A 48 7.48 8.61 -13.77
C ASP A 48 6.46 8.46 -12.65
N PHE A 49 6.10 9.58 -12.00
CA PHE A 49 5.08 9.59 -10.96
C PHE A 49 3.81 8.90 -11.46
N PHE A 50 3.35 7.91 -10.70
CA PHE A 50 2.17 7.13 -11.05
C PHE A 50 0.96 8.05 -11.34
N SER A 51 0.33 7.82 -12.49
CA SER A 51 -1.00 8.31 -12.85
C SER A 51 -1.75 7.23 -13.63
N GLY A 52 -2.99 6.93 -13.27
CA GLY A 52 -3.81 5.98 -14.02
C GLY A 52 -5.14 5.59 -13.38
N LYS A 53 -5.92 4.84 -14.15
CA LYS A 53 -7.22 4.29 -13.73
C LYS A 53 -7.05 3.13 -12.77
N VAL A 54 -7.72 3.22 -11.63
CA VAL A 54 -7.78 2.15 -10.63
C VAL A 54 -9.21 1.89 -10.20
N LYS A 55 -9.45 0.72 -9.61
CA LYS A 55 -10.71 0.41 -8.92
C LYS A 55 -10.50 0.44 -7.41
N ILE A 56 -11.32 1.17 -6.67
CA ILE A 56 -11.17 1.32 -5.22
C ILE A 56 -12.44 0.86 -4.49
N ALA A 57 -12.26 0.04 -3.45
CA ALA A 57 -13.28 -0.28 -2.46
C ALA A 57 -12.92 0.36 -1.11
N GLU A 58 -13.93 0.94 -0.46
CA GLU A 58 -13.79 1.58 0.86
C GLU A 58 -13.69 0.54 1.99
N PRO A 59 -13.18 0.94 3.16
CA PRO A 59 -13.30 0.15 4.39
C PRO A 59 -14.75 -0.30 4.61
N GLY A 60 -14.94 -1.55 5.03
CA GLY A 60 -16.27 -2.15 5.23
C GLY A 60 -17.02 -2.52 3.93
N SER A 61 -16.50 -2.17 2.75
CA SER A 61 -17.15 -2.43 1.46
C SER A 61 -16.47 -3.55 0.64
N LYS A 62 -17.30 -4.29 -0.11
CA LYS A 62 -16.89 -5.21 -1.18
C LYS A 62 -16.96 -4.58 -2.57
N THR A 63 -17.60 -3.42 -2.69
CA THR A 63 -17.93 -2.81 -3.97
C THR A 63 -16.78 -1.90 -4.41
N PHE A 64 -16.34 -2.10 -5.65
CA PHE A 64 -15.29 -1.32 -6.26
C PHE A 64 -15.86 -0.31 -7.25
N HIS A 65 -15.36 0.92 -7.20
CA HIS A 65 -15.67 1.97 -8.15
C HIS A 65 -14.40 2.40 -8.89
N SER A 66 -14.54 2.88 -10.13
CA SER A 66 -13.41 3.37 -10.92
C SER A 66 -13.04 4.80 -10.53
N TYR A 67 -11.74 5.06 -10.41
CA TYR A 67 -11.16 6.36 -10.11
C TYR A 67 -9.95 6.60 -11.01
N GLU A 68 -9.68 7.86 -11.31
CA GLU A 68 -8.35 8.30 -11.77
C GLU A 68 -7.52 8.58 -10.52
N MET A 69 -6.29 8.05 -10.46
CA MET A 69 -5.41 8.27 -9.31
C MET A 69 -4.06 8.75 -9.80
N LYS A 70 -3.50 9.75 -9.11
CA LYS A 70 -2.20 10.33 -9.43
C LYS A 70 -1.48 10.80 -8.17
N VAL A 71 -0.17 10.94 -8.26
CA VAL A 71 0.61 11.64 -7.22
C VAL A 71 0.46 13.16 -7.39
N GLU A 72 0.24 13.85 -6.28
CA GLU A 72 0.22 15.31 -6.20
C GLU A 72 1.27 15.82 -5.20
N ASN A 73 1.90 16.94 -5.56
CA ASN A 73 2.94 17.62 -4.76
C ASN A 73 4.10 16.72 -4.32
N GLY A 74 4.33 15.59 -5.01
CA GLY A 74 5.39 14.64 -4.72
C GLY A 74 5.23 13.85 -3.40
N VAL A 75 4.15 14.06 -2.63
CA VAL A 75 3.98 13.43 -1.30
C VAL A 75 2.58 12.90 -1.01
N LYS A 76 1.61 13.19 -1.88
CA LYS A 76 0.22 12.77 -1.74
C LYS A 76 -0.21 11.89 -2.88
N LEU A 77 -1.01 10.87 -2.58
CA LEU A 77 -1.84 10.18 -3.57
C LEU A 77 -3.23 10.80 -3.56
N ALA A 78 -3.72 11.21 -4.71
CA ALA A 78 -5.06 11.75 -4.87
C ALA A 78 -5.86 10.87 -5.84
N ALA A 79 -7.08 10.50 -5.44
CA ALA A 79 -8.05 9.78 -6.25
C ALA A 79 -9.23 10.67 -6.60
N PHE A 80 -9.60 10.65 -7.87
CA PHE A 80 -10.62 11.50 -8.49
C PHE A 80 -11.74 10.63 -9.08
N ARG A 81 -12.97 11.12 -8.95
CA ARG A 81 -14.15 10.51 -9.58
C ARG A 81 -14.89 11.59 -10.34
N ASN A 82 -15.06 11.41 -11.65
CA ASN A 82 -15.66 12.40 -12.55
C ASN A 82 -14.97 13.78 -12.38
N ASP A 83 -13.64 13.79 -12.44
CA ASP A 83 -12.77 14.97 -12.31
C ASP A 83 -12.87 15.75 -10.98
N LYS A 84 -13.59 15.20 -9.99
CA LYS A 84 -13.67 15.75 -8.64
C LYS A 84 -12.78 14.95 -7.71
N LEU A 85 -11.99 15.66 -6.89
CA LEU A 85 -11.22 15.05 -5.82
C LEU A 85 -12.16 14.29 -4.90
N TRP A 86 -11.90 13.00 -4.73
CA TRP A 86 -12.69 12.14 -3.84
C TRP A 86 -11.92 11.86 -2.55
N LYS A 87 -10.63 11.53 -2.65
CA LYS A 87 -9.82 11.19 -1.49
C LYS A 87 -8.34 11.47 -1.72
N GLU A 88 -7.66 11.87 -0.64
CA GLU A 88 -6.21 11.95 -0.58
C GLU A 88 -5.65 11.00 0.49
N TRP A 89 -4.42 10.55 0.26
CA TRP A 89 -3.57 9.90 1.23
C TRP A 89 -2.22 10.61 1.26
N ILE A 90 -1.81 11.08 2.45
CA ILE A 90 -0.44 11.51 2.69
C ILE A 90 0.39 10.24 2.84
N VAL A 91 1.41 10.06 1.99
CA VAL A 91 2.20 8.82 1.94
C VAL A 91 2.87 8.56 3.29
N ALA A 92 3.46 9.58 3.91
CA ALA A 92 4.10 9.46 5.22
C ALA A 92 3.16 9.02 6.36
N GLU A 93 1.86 9.26 6.25
CA GLU A 93 0.85 8.89 7.25
C GLU A 93 0.11 7.59 6.91
N SER A 94 0.44 7.00 5.74
CA SER A 94 -0.22 5.81 5.21
C SER A 94 0.71 4.61 5.21
N ILE A 95 0.14 3.41 5.25
CA ILE A 95 0.88 2.16 5.04
C ILE A 95 0.21 1.39 3.91
N PHE A 96 1.01 0.90 2.98
CA PHE A 96 0.57 0.22 1.78
C PHE A 96 0.97 -1.25 1.86
N TYR A 97 -0.03 -2.13 1.85
CA TYR A 97 0.14 -3.58 1.82
C TYR A 97 -0.24 -4.13 0.45
N CYS A 98 0.63 -4.95 -0.15
CA CYS A 98 0.28 -5.81 -1.26
C CYS A 98 -0.80 -6.81 -0.83
N GLY A 99 -1.81 -6.98 -1.68
CA GLY A 99 -2.91 -7.92 -1.47
C GLY A 99 -4.19 -7.25 -0.98
N CYS A 100 -5.16 -8.09 -0.68
CA CYS A 100 -6.45 -7.72 -0.13
C CYS A 100 -6.99 -8.86 0.74
N CYS A 101 -7.93 -8.57 1.63
CA CYS A 101 -8.60 -9.62 2.40
C CYS A 101 -9.20 -10.68 1.45
N ALA A 102 -8.97 -11.97 1.74
CA ALA A 102 -9.42 -13.08 0.88
C ALA A 102 -10.93 -13.05 0.57
N ASN A 103 -11.74 -12.55 1.51
CA ASN A 103 -13.20 -12.44 1.36
C ASN A 103 -13.67 -11.22 0.54
N ARG A 104 -12.76 -10.32 0.15
CA ARG A 104 -13.01 -9.16 -0.70
C ARG A 104 -12.69 -9.58 -2.14
N LYS A 105 -13.74 -9.87 -2.93
CA LYS A 105 -13.63 -10.30 -4.33
C LYS A 105 -13.16 -9.14 -5.22
N ALA A 106 -11.87 -8.80 -5.14
CA ALA A 106 -11.29 -7.74 -5.95
C ALA A 106 -11.43 -8.07 -7.45
N PRO A 107 -11.65 -7.05 -8.30
CA PRO A 107 -11.88 -7.25 -9.73
C PRO A 107 -10.64 -7.73 -10.48
N HIS A 108 -9.44 -7.50 -9.90
CA HIS A 108 -8.16 -7.89 -10.48
C HIS A 108 -7.27 -8.58 -9.43
N GLN A 109 -6.20 -9.23 -9.88
CA GLN A 109 -5.25 -9.94 -9.02
C GLN A 109 -4.21 -9.01 -8.39
N HIS A 110 -4.06 -7.79 -8.91
CA HIS A 110 -3.01 -6.85 -8.50
C HIS A 110 -3.62 -5.82 -7.54
N ASN A 111 -3.58 -6.11 -6.24
CA ASN A 111 -4.26 -5.30 -5.23
C ASN A 111 -3.28 -4.69 -4.24
N VAL A 112 -3.63 -3.51 -3.72
CA VAL A 112 -2.97 -2.84 -2.60
C VAL A 112 -4.03 -2.43 -1.59
N THR A 113 -3.82 -2.76 -0.32
CA THR A 113 -4.64 -2.31 0.80
C THR A 113 -3.93 -1.17 1.53
N VAL A 114 -4.60 -0.03 1.69
CA VAL A 114 -4.07 1.18 2.31
C VAL A 114 -4.68 1.40 3.68
N PHE A 115 -3.80 1.59 4.67
CA PHE A 115 -4.13 1.95 6.04
C PHE A 115 -3.65 3.36 6.36
N ASN A 116 -4.40 4.08 7.20
CA ASN A 116 -3.87 5.25 7.89
C ASN A 116 -3.23 4.77 9.20
N LYS A 117 -1.96 5.14 9.45
CA LYS A 117 -1.15 4.65 10.58
C LYS A 117 -1.86 4.76 11.94
N HIS A 118 -2.67 5.80 12.12
CA HIS A 118 -3.24 6.17 13.42
C HIS A 118 -4.69 5.73 13.62
N SER A 119 -5.35 5.18 12.60
CA SER A 119 -6.80 4.94 12.64
C SER A 119 -7.22 3.55 12.15
N VAL A 120 -6.34 2.55 12.21
CA VAL A 120 -6.67 1.18 11.75
C VAL A 120 -7.46 0.43 12.81
N CYS A 121 -8.56 -0.17 12.38
CA CYS A 121 -9.32 -1.14 13.16
C CYS A 121 -9.27 -2.50 12.45
N LEU A 122 -8.44 -3.44 12.92
CA LEU A 122 -8.25 -4.74 12.24
C LEU A 122 -9.39 -5.73 12.46
N THR A 123 -10.35 -5.42 13.34
CA THR A 123 -11.54 -6.26 13.56
C THR A 123 -12.60 -6.09 12.47
N ASP A 124 -12.45 -5.11 11.58
CA ASP A 124 -13.41 -4.89 10.51
C ASP A 124 -13.34 -5.97 9.43
N LYS A 125 -14.49 -6.35 8.87
CA LYS A 125 -14.58 -7.42 7.88
C LYS A 125 -13.80 -7.13 6.58
N PHE A 126 -13.68 -5.86 6.23
CA PHE A 126 -12.99 -5.37 5.04
C PHE A 126 -12.14 -4.17 5.41
N ILE A 127 -10.96 -4.44 5.97
CA ILE A 127 -10.06 -3.40 6.47
C ILE A 127 -9.48 -2.54 5.35
N GLY A 128 -9.26 -1.27 5.66
CA GLY A 128 -8.58 -0.32 4.77
C GLY A 128 -9.26 -0.09 3.42
N PHE A 129 -8.67 0.83 2.67
CA PHE A 129 -9.04 1.06 1.27
C PHE A 129 -8.35 0.00 0.42
N CYS A 130 -9.08 -0.68 -0.45
CA CYS A 130 -8.51 -1.65 -1.38
C CYS A 130 -8.46 -1.05 -2.78
N ILE A 131 -7.25 -0.84 -3.29
CA ILE A 131 -6.97 -0.38 -4.65
C ILE A 131 -6.67 -1.63 -5.49
N SER A 132 -7.34 -1.75 -6.63
CA SER A 132 -7.22 -2.87 -7.56
C SER A 132 -6.77 -2.33 -8.92
N PHE A 133 -5.61 -2.81 -9.36
CA PHE A 133 -4.94 -2.42 -10.60
C PHE A 133 -5.23 -3.47 -11.67
N ARG A 134 -5.42 -3.02 -12.92
CA ARG A 134 -5.75 -3.94 -14.01
C ARG A 134 -4.56 -4.81 -14.36
N LEU A 135 -3.37 -4.23 -14.36
CA LEU A 135 -2.13 -4.90 -14.79
C LEU A 135 -1.08 -4.88 -13.68
N LEU A 136 -0.24 -5.91 -13.65
CA LEU A 136 0.90 -6.01 -12.73
C LEU A 136 1.84 -4.79 -12.81
N PRO A 137 2.26 -4.32 -14.00
CA PRO A 137 3.16 -3.17 -14.11
C PRO A 137 2.59 -1.89 -13.50
N GLU A 138 1.27 -1.67 -13.60
CA GLU A 138 0.61 -0.51 -12.98
C GLU A 138 0.75 -0.53 -11.46
N ARG A 139 0.51 -1.69 -10.84
CA ARG A 139 0.70 -1.89 -9.40
C ARG A 139 2.18 -1.73 -9.00
N THR A 140 3.09 -2.28 -9.80
CA THR A 140 4.53 -2.19 -9.53
C THR A 140 5.00 -0.73 -9.57
N ARG A 141 4.62 0.03 -10.61
CA ARG A 141 4.93 1.46 -10.72
C ARG A 141 4.35 2.27 -9.57
N PHE A 142 3.11 1.97 -9.18
CA PHE A 142 2.49 2.58 -8.00
C PHE A 142 3.33 2.35 -6.74
N LEU A 143 3.71 1.09 -6.45
CA LEU A 143 4.51 0.77 -5.26
C LEU A 143 5.92 1.37 -5.31
N ASN A 144 6.57 1.38 -6.49
CA ASN A 144 7.86 2.04 -6.66
C ASN A 144 7.77 3.55 -6.44
N THR A 145 6.70 4.17 -6.92
CA THR A 145 6.44 5.60 -6.64
C THR A 145 6.30 5.85 -5.14
N ILE A 146 5.55 5.00 -4.42
CA ILE A 146 5.41 5.12 -2.96
C ILE A 146 6.75 4.96 -2.24
N GLN A 147 7.51 3.93 -2.60
CA GLN A 147 8.83 3.73 -2.03
C GLN A 147 9.75 4.91 -2.30
N PHE A 148 9.75 5.46 -3.53
CA PHE A 148 10.52 6.65 -3.86
C PHE A 148 10.13 7.85 -3.00
N ILE A 149 8.83 8.07 -2.77
CA ILE A 149 8.35 9.14 -1.89
C ILE A 149 8.81 8.93 -0.45
N GLU A 150 8.80 7.69 0.05
CA GLU A 150 9.20 7.36 1.42
C GLU A 150 10.72 7.44 1.64
N THR A 151 11.54 7.10 0.64
CA THR A 151 13.00 6.95 0.80
C THR A 151 13.82 7.97 0.01
N GLY A 152 13.20 8.77 -0.85
CA GLY A 152 13.91 9.66 -1.78
C GLY A 152 14.75 8.91 -2.82
N GLY A 153 14.37 7.66 -3.15
CA GLY A 153 15.12 6.82 -4.11
C GLY A 153 16.43 6.25 -3.55
N GLN A 154 16.67 6.33 -2.24
CA GLN A 154 17.86 5.72 -1.64
C GLN A 154 17.74 4.18 -1.65
N PRO A 155 18.70 3.45 -2.25
CA PRO A 155 18.72 1.99 -2.17
C PRO A 155 18.97 1.54 -0.71
N PRO A 156 18.44 0.38 -0.28
CA PRO A 156 18.71 -0.17 1.05
C PRO A 156 20.21 -0.34 1.31
N PRO A 157 20.70 -0.22 2.55
CA PRO A 157 22.07 -0.56 2.86
C PRO A 157 22.28 -2.06 2.62
N LEU A 158 23.35 -2.40 1.90
CA LEU A 158 23.84 -3.77 1.76
C LEU A 158 24.47 -4.18 3.10
N LEU A 159 23.85 -5.14 3.80
CA LEU A 159 24.46 -5.77 4.97
C LEU A 159 25.21 -7.02 4.51
N HIS A 160 26.53 -7.03 4.69
CA HIS A 160 27.33 -8.25 4.63
C HIS A 160 27.39 -8.86 6.05
N LEU A 161 27.04 -10.14 6.16
CA LEU A 161 27.34 -10.98 7.32
C LEU A 161 28.60 -11.80 7.03
#